data_AF-A0A0F5HLN1-F1
#
_entry.id   AF-A0A0F5HLN1-F1
#
_cell.length_a   1.000
_cell.length_b   1.000
_cell.length_c   1.000
_cell.angle_alpha   90.00
_cell.angle_beta   90.00
_cell.angle_gamma   90.00
#
_symmetry.space_group_name_H-M   'P 1'
#
loop_
_entity.id
_entity.type
_entity.pdbx_description
1 polymer ?
#
loop_
_entity_poly.entity_id
_entity_poly.type
_entity_poly.pdbx_seq_one_letter_code
_entity_poly.pdbx_strand_id
1 'polypeptide(L)'
;MINFKPFKEDFGSISVLYGEIGFMIQAVGLYVGCNNTYTTLQFYDCEEKLMRAEKPWGAVQYERNNTLINLRFYRSNVPQALREKLENIVNEYRQDTNDVKCNTRALSIAFKFSSLEKGVHSFLLSLFEIIQEELTNLEKC
;
A
#
# COMPACT_ATOMS: atom_id res chain seq x y z
N MET A 1 -1.78 21.34 3.45
CA MET A 1 -2.26 20.04 3.97
C MET A 1 -3.48 19.62 3.17
N ILE A 2 -3.35 18.61 2.31
CA ILE A 2 -4.49 18.00 1.64
C ILE A 2 -5.33 17.34 2.73
N ASN A 3 -6.56 17.81 2.90
CA ASN A 3 -7.52 17.26 3.86
C ASN A 3 -8.06 15.96 3.26
N PHE A 4 -7.25 14.90 3.34
CA PHE A 4 -7.61 13.59 2.84
C PHE A 4 -8.82 13.10 3.64
N LYS A 5 -9.99 13.05 2.99
CA LYS A 5 -11.17 12.31 3.45
C LYS A 5 -11.15 10.99 2.66
N PRO A 6 -10.56 9.92 3.22
CA PRO A 6 -10.37 8.67 2.48
C PRO A 6 -11.68 8.00 2.09
N PHE A 7 -12.81 8.45 2.65
CA PHE A 7 -14.02 7.67 2.74
C PHE A 7 -15.21 8.45 2.18
N LYS A 8 -15.72 7.97 1.06
CA LYS A 8 -17.14 8.15 0.72
C LYS A 8 -17.96 6.91 1.11
N GLU A 9 -17.31 5.76 1.26
CA GLU A 9 -17.94 4.46 1.49
C GLU A 9 -17.46 3.87 2.81
N ASP A 10 -18.39 3.33 3.59
CA ASP A 10 -18.16 2.68 4.87
C ASP A 10 -18.65 1.23 4.79
N PHE A 11 -17.73 0.30 4.99
CA PHE A 11 -17.93 -1.15 4.97
C PHE A 11 -17.68 -1.77 6.36
N GLY A 12 -17.73 -0.96 7.42
CA GLY A 12 -17.48 -1.38 8.80
C GLY A 12 -15.99 -1.48 9.12
N SER A 13 -15.58 -2.54 9.82
CA SER A 13 -14.20 -2.70 10.32
C SER A 13 -13.14 -2.71 9.22
N ILE A 14 -13.49 -3.17 8.01
CA ILE A 14 -12.59 -3.18 6.86
C ILE A 14 -12.27 -1.76 6.37
N SER A 15 -13.20 -0.81 6.52
CA SER A 15 -12.97 0.60 6.19
C SER A 15 -12.05 1.29 7.20
N VAL A 16 -12.08 0.87 8.47
CA VAL A 16 -11.10 1.31 9.48
C VAL A 16 -9.70 0.87 9.08
N LEU A 17 -9.52 -0.41 8.71
CA LEU A 17 -8.24 -0.94 8.25
C LEU A 17 -7.72 -0.23 6.99
N TYR A 18 -8.59 -0.02 5.99
CA TYR A 18 -8.25 0.73 4.77
C TYR A 18 -7.77 2.14 5.09
N GLY A 19 -8.48 2.80 6.00
CA GLY A 19 -8.15 4.12 6.53
C GLY A 19 -6.81 4.20 7.19
N GLU A 20 -6.53 3.23 8.07
CA GLU A 20 -5.30 3.13 8.82
C GLU A 20 -4.09 2.91 7.89
N ILE A 21 -4.21 2.01 6.92
CA ILE A 21 -3.16 1.82 5.90
C ILE A 21 -2.96 3.12 5.13
N GLY A 22 -4.03 3.80 4.71
CA GLY A 22 -3.94 5.11 4.05
C GLY A 22 -3.21 6.17 4.89
N PHE A 23 -3.52 6.22 6.19
CA PHE A 23 -2.84 7.13 7.13
C PHE A 23 -1.37 6.78 7.30
N MET A 24 -1.02 5.50 7.46
CA MET A 24 0.37 5.05 7.58
C MET A 24 1.20 5.38 6.33
N ILE A 25 0.62 5.22 5.13
CA ILE A 25 1.25 5.63 3.87
C ILE A 25 1.62 7.13 3.91
N GLN A 26 0.69 7.99 4.32
CA GLN A 26 0.94 9.42 4.42
C GLN A 26 1.96 9.75 5.53
N ALA A 27 1.89 9.05 6.66
CA ALA A 27 2.76 9.25 7.79
C ALA A 27 4.24 8.94 7.48
N VAL A 28 4.51 7.97 6.60
CA VAL A 28 5.88 7.68 6.12
C VAL A 28 6.37 8.66 5.04
N GLY A 29 5.53 9.60 4.61
CA GLY A 29 5.89 10.65 3.65
C GLY A 29 5.50 10.38 2.20
N LEU A 30 4.68 9.36 1.92
CA LEU A 30 4.13 9.12 0.59
C LEU A 30 2.88 9.96 0.34
N TYR A 31 2.67 10.31 -0.93
CA TYR A 31 1.51 11.08 -1.38
C TYR A 31 0.41 10.13 -1.84
N VAL A 32 -0.84 10.39 -1.44
CA VAL A 32 -1.99 9.53 -1.73
C VAL A 32 -3.00 10.23 -2.63
N GLY A 33 -3.46 9.54 -3.68
CA GLY A 33 -4.54 9.96 -4.56
C GLY A 33 -5.55 8.84 -4.78
N CYS A 34 -6.76 9.18 -5.24
CA CYS A 34 -7.83 8.20 -5.46
C CYS A 34 -8.31 8.08 -6.91
N ASN A 35 -7.71 8.79 -7.88
CA ASN A 35 -7.98 8.68 -9.33
C ASN A 35 -9.41 8.24 -9.71
N ASN A 36 -10.40 8.99 -9.24
CA ASN A 36 -11.85 8.82 -9.48
C ASN A 36 -12.54 7.60 -8.83
N THR A 37 -11.87 6.84 -7.97
CA THR A 37 -12.47 5.73 -7.20
C THR A 37 -12.07 5.79 -5.73
N TYR A 38 -13.03 5.84 -4.80
CA TYR A 38 -12.73 5.78 -3.36
C TYR A 38 -12.34 4.37 -2.88
N THR A 39 -12.56 3.37 -3.73
CA THR A 39 -12.25 1.96 -3.44
C THR A 39 -10.81 1.57 -3.75
N THR A 40 -10.05 2.46 -4.38
CA THR A 40 -8.61 2.30 -4.61
C THR A 40 -7.87 3.59 -4.26
N LEU A 41 -6.95 3.51 -3.29
CA LEU A 41 -5.95 4.54 -3.04
C LEU A 41 -4.68 4.18 -3.79
N GLN A 42 -4.14 5.12 -4.56
CA GLN A 42 -2.82 5.00 -5.16
C GLN A 42 -1.85 5.87 -4.40
N PHE A 43 -0.61 5.41 -4.25
CA PHE A 43 0.41 6.15 -3.53
C PHE A 43 1.71 6.34 -4.32
N TYR A 44 2.33 7.48 -4.10
CA TYR A 44 3.41 8.06 -4.88
C TYR A 44 4.53 8.54 -3.96
N ASP A 45 5.76 8.49 -4.45
CA ASP A 45 6.97 8.93 -3.76
C ASP A 45 7.19 10.45 -3.78
N CYS A 46 6.57 11.16 -4.71
CA CYS A 46 6.57 12.62 -4.72
C CYS A 46 5.23 13.21 -5.17
N GLU A 47 5.00 14.48 -4.84
CA GLU A 47 3.76 15.19 -5.14
C GLU A 47 3.57 15.40 -6.64
N GLU A 48 4.65 15.69 -7.38
CA GLU A 48 4.61 15.95 -8.82
C GLU A 48 4.06 14.74 -9.58
N LYS A 49 4.47 13.52 -9.20
CA LYS A 49 3.98 12.28 -9.81
C LYS A 49 2.49 12.10 -9.58
N LEU A 50 2.01 12.42 -8.37
CA LEU A 50 0.58 12.42 -8.08
C LEU A 50 -0.16 13.43 -8.96
N MET A 51 0.33 14.67 -9.03
CA MET A 51 -0.30 15.76 -9.78
C MET A 51 -0.34 15.52 -11.29
N ARG A 52 0.66 14.82 -11.83
CA ARG A 52 0.76 14.45 -13.25
C ARG A 52 0.11 13.11 -13.59
N ALA A 53 -0.46 12.42 -12.59
CA ALA A 53 -0.98 11.06 -12.72
C ALA A 53 0.05 10.09 -13.36
N GLU A 54 1.31 10.20 -12.92
CA GLU A 54 2.37 9.28 -13.32
C GLU A 54 2.17 7.88 -12.69
N LYS A 55 3.14 6.99 -12.86
CA LYS A 55 3.05 5.63 -12.32
C LYS A 55 3.20 5.63 -10.79
N PRO A 56 2.21 5.15 -10.01
CA PRO A 56 2.32 5.06 -8.55
C PRO A 56 3.30 3.97 -8.12
N TRP A 57 3.86 4.08 -6.91
CA TRP A 57 4.59 2.99 -6.26
C TRP A 57 3.68 1.80 -5.96
N GLY A 58 2.43 2.07 -5.60
CA GLY A 58 1.49 1.01 -5.23
C GLY A 58 0.07 1.50 -5.07
N ALA A 59 -0.76 0.60 -4.53
CA ALA A 59 -2.15 0.91 -4.23
C ALA A 59 -2.68 0.12 -3.04
N VAL A 60 -3.70 0.66 -2.38
CA VAL A 60 -4.58 0.00 -1.42
C VAL A 60 -5.93 -0.15 -2.08
N GLN A 61 -6.49 -1.34 -2.14
CA GLN A 61 -7.77 -1.59 -2.82
C GLN A 61 -8.67 -2.52 -2.02
N TYR A 62 -9.98 -2.25 -2.01
CA TYR A 62 -10.97 -3.23 -1.55
C TYR A 62 -11.15 -4.36 -2.58
N GLU A 63 -11.15 -5.60 -2.12
CA GLU A 63 -11.40 -6.81 -2.91
C GLU A 63 -12.55 -7.63 -2.31
N ARG A 64 -13.02 -8.64 -3.08
CA ARG A 64 -14.02 -9.64 -2.64
C ARG A 64 -15.25 -9.01 -2.00
N ASN A 65 -15.94 -8.14 -2.74
CA ASN A 65 -17.13 -7.43 -2.25
C ASN A 65 -16.84 -6.63 -0.97
N ASN A 66 -15.68 -5.98 -0.92
CA ASN A 66 -15.26 -5.11 0.17
C ASN A 66 -15.06 -5.82 1.51
N THR A 67 -14.62 -7.09 1.48
CA THR A 67 -14.31 -7.88 2.69
C THR A 67 -12.81 -8.07 2.90
N LEU A 68 -12.00 -7.59 1.97
CA LEU A 68 -10.56 -7.76 1.96
C LEU A 68 -9.88 -6.48 1.49
N ILE A 69 -8.78 -6.09 2.14
CA ILE A 69 -7.88 -5.05 1.67
C ILE A 69 -6.67 -5.67 1.01
N ASN A 70 -6.35 -5.23 -0.19
CA ASN A 70 -5.11 -5.54 -0.90
C ASN A 70 -4.19 -4.31 -0.90
N LEU A 71 -3.11 -4.38 -0.12
CA LEU A 71 -1.99 -3.45 -0.19
C LEU A 71 -0.95 -4.02 -1.15
N ARG A 72 -0.74 -3.35 -2.29
CA ARG A 72 0.18 -3.82 -3.33
C ARG A 72 1.23 -2.77 -3.70
N PHE A 73 2.40 -3.25 -4.07
CA PHE A 73 3.53 -2.48 -4.57
C PHE A 73 3.87 -2.95 -5.99
N TYR A 74 3.92 -2.02 -6.94
CA TYR A 74 4.23 -2.34 -8.34
C TYR A 74 5.74 -2.53 -8.51
N ARG A 75 6.17 -3.74 -8.86
CA ARG A 75 7.59 -4.12 -8.94
C ARG A 75 8.42 -3.25 -9.88
N SER A 76 7.79 -2.72 -10.93
CA SER A 76 8.44 -1.86 -11.92
C SER A 76 8.56 -0.39 -11.48
N ASN A 77 7.85 0.00 -10.42
CA ASN A 77 7.69 1.42 -10.05
C ASN A 77 8.34 1.75 -8.71
N VAL A 78 8.59 0.75 -7.85
CA VAL A 78 9.36 0.93 -6.61
C VAL A 78 10.87 0.81 -6.88
N PRO A 79 11.72 1.50 -6.10
CA PRO A 79 13.17 1.33 -6.15
C PRO A 79 13.60 -0.14 -5.99
N GLN A 80 14.74 -0.50 -6.59
CA GLN A 80 15.23 -1.88 -6.54
C GLN A 80 15.49 -2.36 -5.10
N ALA A 81 16.13 -1.53 -4.26
CA ALA A 81 16.44 -1.90 -2.89
C ALA A 81 15.15 -2.14 -2.07
N LEU A 82 14.15 -1.25 -2.17
CA LEU A 82 12.83 -1.48 -1.59
C LEU A 82 12.16 -2.74 -2.13
N ARG A 83 12.20 -2.97 -3.44
CA ARG A 83 11.63 -4.18 -4.06
C ARG A 83 12.22 -5.44 -3.43
N GLU A 84 13.54 -5.52 -3.33
CA GLU A 84 14.23 -6.68 -2.76
C GLU A 84 13.84 -6.88 -1.29
N LYS A 85 13.78 -5.81 -0.49
CA LYS A 85 13.31 -5.88 0.90
C LYS A 85 11.88 -6.43 0.97
N LEU A 86 10.96 -5.91 0.15
CA LEU A 86 9.57 -6.37 0.09
C LEU A 86 9.45 -7.82 -0.41
N GLU A 87 10.27 -8.23 -1.37
CA GLU A 87 10.30 -9.61 -1.88
C GLU A 87 10.86 -10.63 -0.89
N ASN A 88 11.64 -10.19 0.10
CA ASN A 88 12.13 -11.04 1.17
C ASN A 88 11.11 -11.20 2.33
N ILE A 89 10.03 -10.42 2.35
CA ILE A 89 8.94 -10.59 3.31
C ILE A 89 8.16 -11.85 2.90
N VAL A 90 8.35 -12.94 3.64
CA VAL A 90 7.61 -14.20 3.47
C VAL A 90 6.80 -14.43 4.74
N ASN A 91 5.50 -14.13 4.69
CA ASN A 91 4.58 -14.28 5.81
C ASN A 91 3.19 -14.73 5.35
N GLU A 92 2.25 -14.81 6.30
CA GLU A 92 0.88 -15.24 6.04
C GLU A 92 0.04 -14.24 5.24
N TYR A 93 0.37 -12.94 5.31
CA TYR A 93 -0.36 -11.87 4.62
C TYR A 93 0.04 -11.72 3.15
N ARG A 94 1.23 -12.21 2.77
CA ARG A 94 1.73 -12.09 1.40
C ARG A 94 0.96 -12.98 0.44
N GLN A 95 0.37 -12.34 -0.57
CA GLN A 95 -0.41 -12.97 -1.62
C GLN A 95 -0.33 -12.17 -2.93
N ASP A 96 0.77 -12.37 -3.66
CA ASP A 96 1.06 -11.71 -4.94
C ASP A 96 0.01 -12.03 -6.02
N THR A 97 -0.59 -13.22 -5.97
CA THR A 97 -1.67 -13.67 -6.85
C THR A 97 -2.72 -14.45 -6.06
N ASN A 98 -3.88 -14.73 -6.64
CA ASN A 98 -4.92 -15.50 -5.95
C ASN A 98 -4.49 -16.95 -5.64
N ASP A 99 -3.63 -17.52 -6.49
CA ASP A 99 -3.26 -18.95 -6.41
C ASP A 99 -1.90 -19.18 -5.72
N VAL A 100 -0.97 -18.23 -5.84
CA VAL A 100 0.40 -18.36 -5.33
C VAL A 100 0.75 -17.18 -4.43
N LYS A 101 1.20 -17.51 -3.21
CA LYS A 101 1.57 -16.52 -2.17
C LYS A 101 2.74 -15.63 -2.60
N CYS A 102 3.86 -16.22 -2.98
CA CYS A 102 5.08 -15.50 -3.40
C CYS A 102 5.35 -15.79 -4.88
N ASN A 103 4.85 -14.93 -5.77
CA ASN A 103 5.04 -15.07 -7.21
C ASN A 103 5.89 -13.90 -7.71
N THR A 104 7.20 -14.14 -7.86
CA THR A 104 8.15 -13.13 -8.35
C THR A 104 7.90 -12.68 -9.78
N ARG A 105 7.08 -13.43 -10.55
CA ARG A 105 6.66 -13.06 -11.90
C ARG A 105 5.40 -12.20 -11.93
N ALA A 106 4.71 -12.02 -10.80
CA ALA A 106 3.54 -11.15 -10.75
C ALA A 106 3.94 -9.68 -10.95
N LEU A 107 3.02 -8.83 -11.38
CA LEU A 107 3.30 -7.40 -11.58
C LEU A 107 3.51 -6.65 -10.25
N SER A 108 2.95 -7.17 -9.16
CA SER A 108 2.97 -6.53 -7.85
C SER A 108 3.29 -7.50 -6.72
N ILE A 109 3.98 -6.99 -5.71
CA ILE A 109 4.12 -7.64 -4.40
C ILE A 109 2.90 -7.22 -3.61
N ALA A 110 2.11 -8.16 -3.09
CA ALA A 110 0.82 -7.84 -2.49
C ALA A 110 0.64 -8.48 -1.12
N PHE A 111 0.03 -7.74 -0.21
CA PHE A 111 -0.32 -8.14 1.14
C PHE A 111 -1.81 -7.96 1.32
N LYS A 112 -2.50 -9.00 1.79
CA LYS A 112 -3.95 -9.02 1.88
C LYS A 112 -4.42 -9.21 3.32
N PHE A 113 -5.45 -8.46 3.71
CA PHE A 113 -5.94 -8.39 5.08
C PHE A 113 -7.47 -8.36 5.12
N SER A 114 -8.07 -9.14 6.02
CA SER A 114 -9.53 -9.18 6.22
C SER A 114 -9.99 -8.46 7.49
N SER A 115 -9.07 -8.14 8.41
CA SER A 115 -9.38 -7.56 9.71
C SER A 115 -8.15 -6.83 10.28
N LEU A 116 -8.39 -5.85 11.15
CA LEU A 116 -7.34 -5.16 11.92
C LEU A 116 -7.13 -5.89 13.26
N GLU A 117 -6.46 -7.03 13.20
CA GLU A 117 -6.07 -7.78 14.39
C GLU A 117 -4.64 -7.42 14.81
N LYS A 118 -4.25 -7.77 16.05
CA LYS A 118 -2.95 -7.38 16.62
C LYS A 118 -1.77 -7.77 15.73
N GLY A 119 -1.82 -8.95 15.08
CA GLY A 119 -0.79 -9.41 14.15
C GLY A 119 -0.67 -8.53 12.90
N VAL A 120 -1.81 -8.10 12.34
CA VAL A 120 -1.86 -7.22 11.16
C VAL A 120 -1.28 -5.86 11.49
N HIS A 121 -1.67 -5.26 12.63
CA HIS A 121 -1.16 -3.96 13.02
C HIS A 121 0.37 -3.97 13.20
N SER A 122 0.91 -4.96 13.94
CA SER A 122 2.36 -5.11 14.09
C SER A 122 3.07 -5.32 12.75
N PHE A 123 2.48 -6.10 11.84
CA PHE A 123 3.04 -6.27 10.51
C PHE A 123 3.07 -4.98 9.70
N LEU A 124 1.97 -4.21 9.70
CA LEU A 124 1.89 -2.93 9.00
C LEU A 124 2.95 -1.96 9.53
N LEU A 125 3.13 -1.85 10.85
CA LEU A 125 4.19 -1.02 11.44
C LEU A 125 5.57 -1.40 10.89
N SER A 126 5.95 -2.68 10.95
CA SER A 126 7.25 -3.12 10.42
C SER A 126 7.39 -2.92 8.91
N LEU A 127 6.30 -3.10 8.14
CA LEU A 127 6.29 -2.84 6.70
C LEU A 127 6.52 -1.36 6.40
N PHE A 128 5.88 -0.47 7.15
CA PHE A 128 6.01 0.97 6.95
C PHE A 128 7.35 1.53 7.45
N GLU A 129 7.97 0.92 8.47
CA GLU A 129 9.36 1.20 8.85
C GLU A 129 10.33 0.94 7.69
N ILE A 130 10.19 -0.20 6.98
CA ILE A 130 11.01 -0.52 5.79
C ILE A 130 10.85 0.56 4.70
N ILE A 131 9.63 1.02 4.47
CA ILE A 131 9.33 2.05 3.47
C ILE A 131 9.94 3.39 3.87
N GLN A 132 9.83 3.76 5.14
CA GLN A 132 10.39 5.01 5.67
C GLN A 132 11.93 5.03 5.59
N GLU A 133 12.58 3.91 5.88
CA GLU A 133 14.02 3.74 5.73
C GLU A 133 14.44 3.98 4.27
N GLU A 134 13.73 3.39 3.31
CA GLU A 134 14.01 3.61 1.88
C GLU A 134 13.85 5.08 1.50
N LEU A 135 12.73 5.72 1.88
CA LEU A 135 12.46 7.11 1.55
C LEU A 135 13.52 8.07 2.12
N THR A 136 14.16 7.71 3.23
CA THR A 136 15.26 8.48 3.82
C THR A 136 16.56 8.33 3.02
N ASN A 137 16.74 7.18 2.36
CA ASN A 137 17.91 6.89 1.52
C ASN A 137 17.80 7.43 0.10
N LEU A 138 16.57 7.69 -0.37
CA LEU A 138 16.36 8.39 -1.64
C LEU A 138 16.71 9.87 -1.46
N GLU A 139 17.55 10.42 -2.34
CA GLU A 139 17.66 11.87 -2.49
C GLU A 139 16.25 12.39 -2.79
N LYS A 140 15.68 13.16 -1.85
CA LYS A 140 14.34 13.70 -2.02
C LYS A 140 14.33 14.55 -3.29
N CYS A 141 13.39 14.27 -4.20
CA CYS A 141 13.10 15.11 -5.35
C CYS A 141 12.81 16.55 -4.92
#